data_AF-A0A956W3S9-F1
#
_entry.id   AF-A0A956W3S9-F1
#
_cell.length_a   1.000
_cell.length_b   1.000
_cell.length_c   1.000
_cell.angle_alpha   90.00
_cell.angle_beta   90.00
_cell.angle_gamma   90.00
#
_symmetry.space_group_name_H-M   'P 1'
#
loop_
_entity.id
_entity.type
_entity.pdbx_description
1 polymer ?
#
loop_
_entity_poly.entity_id
_entity_poly.type
_entity_poly.pdbx_seq_one_letter_code
_entity_poly.pdbx_strand_id
1 'polypeptide(L)'
;MPAYLDVPTGMVRTVLGDIPPGELGITLAHEHLLLTRYRWRREAGLPLPGVGDDPRSRAPISLETSAWVRRYGKHIDEPNLTDEAVAIREAARFAALGGRTLVDATNVDLTRDPPALVRIARATGLNIVMGAGHYLGSYHPLDMDTRSEDHLVDEIRRDITRGADGSQIRSGIIGEIGVEHPMTGNERKSLRAAGRAQRLTNTPLLGHPARHPQSPFNVVDIVREAGGDLSRTV
;
A
#
# COMPACT_ATOMS: atom_id res chain seq x y z
N MET A 1 3.85 -6.79 -31.43
CA MET A 1 3.82 -6.76 -29.95
C MET A 1 4.73 -5.63 -29.50
N PRO A 2 4.26 -4.59 -28.80
CA PRO A 2 5.15 -3.53 -28.41
C PRO A 2 6.17 -4.10 -27.41
N ALA A 3 7.45 -3.84 -27.64
CA ALA A 3 8.54 -4.22 -26.76
C ALA A 3 8.22 -3.71 -25.35
N TYR A 4 8.01 -4.63 -24.41
CA TYR A 4 7.77 -4.30 -23.01
C TYR A 4 9.07 -3.67 -22.48
N LEU A 5 9.01 -2.35 -22.29
CA LEU A 5 10.11 -1.49 -21.86
C LEU A 5 10.88 -2.12 -20.69
N ASP A 6 12.21 -1.96 -20.74
CA ASP A 6 13.23 -2.38 -19.78
C ASP A 6 12.86 -2.19 -18.30
N VAL A 7 12.02 -3.05 -17.72
CA VAL A 7 11.95 -3.19 -16.27
C VAL A 7 13.09 -4.13 -15.88
N PRO A 8 14.14 -3.62 -15.19
CA PRO A 8 15.27 -4.45 -14.80
C PRO A 8 14.78 -5.65 -13.99
N THR A 9 15.16 -6.85 -14.42
CA THR A 9 14.91 -8.07 -13.65
C THR A 9 16.03 -8.29 -12.64
N GLY A 10 15.75 -9.05 -11.58
CA GLY A 10 16.77 -9.37 -10.58
C GLY A 10 17.22 -8.17 -9.74
N MET A 11 16.37 -7.16 -9.57
CA MET A 11 16.61 -5.96 -8.76
C MET A 11 15.42 -5.71 -7.82
N VAL A 12 15.67 -5.02 -6.71
CA VAL A 12 14.64 -4.49 -5.81
C VAL A 12 14.56 -2.99 -5.99
N ARG A 13 13.37 -2.48 -6.25
CA ARG A 13 13.14 -1.05 -6.45
C ARG A 13 12.79 -0.37 -5.14
N THR A 14 13.68 0.51 -4.68
CA THR A 14 13.45 1.36 -3.51
C THR A 14 13.11 2.79 -3.94
N VAL A 15 12.62 3.60 -3.00
CA VAL A 15 12.38 5.03 -3.23
C VAL A 15 13.65 5.84 -3.51
N LEU A 16 14.84 5.29 -3.21
CA LEU A 16 16.14 5.92 -3.49
C LEU A 16 16.84 5.36 -4.74
N GLY A 17 16.28 4.33 -5.37
CA GLY A 17 16.87 3.67 -6.53
C GLY A 17 16.76 2.14 -6.48
N ASP A 18 17.17 1.50 -7.56
CA ASP A 18 17.16 0.05 -7.67
C ASP A 18 18.42 -0.51 -6.98
N ILE A 19 18.27 -1.54 -6.14
CA ILE A 19 19.35 -2.24 -5.42
C ILE A 19 19.38 -3.72 -5.81
N PRO A 20 20.53 -4.41 -5.72
CA PRO A 20 20.56 -5.85 -5.92
C PRO A 20 19.83 -6.59 -4.78
N PRO A 21 19.20 -7.76 -5.02
CA PRO A 21 18.45 -8.50 -4.00
C PRO A 21 19.28 -8.88 -2.78
N GLY A 22 20.60 -9.07 -2.94
CA GLY A 22 21.52 -9.34 -1.83
C GLY A 22 21.63 -8.20 -0.82
N GLU A 23 21.20 -6.99 -1.16
CA GLU A 23 21.20 -5.82 -0.27
C GLU A 23 19.90 -5.64 0.53
N LEU A 24 18.90 -6.51 0.35
CA LEU A 24 17.65 -6.48 1.13
C LEU A 24 17.90 -6.60 2.64
N GLY A 25 18.81 -7.50 3.04
CA GLY A 25 19.06 -7.81 4.45
C GLY A 25 17.79 -8.20 5.23
N ILE A 26 17.79 -7.94 6.54
CA ILE A 26 16.60 -8.16 7.39
C ILE A 26 15.50 -7.20 6.93
N THR A 27 14.35 -7.76 6.55
CA THR A 27 13.26 -7.05 5.88
C THR A 27 11.94 -7.22 6.62
N LEU A 28 11.22 -6.13 6.87
CA LEU A 28 9.79 -6.18 7.18
C LEU A 28 9.01 -6.02 5.87
N ALA A 29 8.25 -7.05 5.51
CA ALA A 29 7.64 -7.20 4.19
C ALA A 29 6.26 -6.53 4.04
N HIS A 30 5.68 -6.03 5.12
CA HIS A 30 4.41 -5.29 5.11
C HIS A 30 4.37 -4.34 6.30
N GLU A 31 4.63 -3.06 6.07
CA GLU A 31 4.53 -2.00 7.06
C GLU A 31 3.80 -0.78 6.47
N HIS A 32 3.45 0.17 7.32
CA HIS A 32 2.96 1.49 6.92
C HIS A 32 3.74 2.54 7.72
N LEU A 33 4.57 3.33 7.04
CA LEU A 33 5.33 4.40 7.70
C LEU A 33 4.48 5.66 7.86
N LEU A 34 3.70 5.95 6.82
CA LEU A 34 2.70 7.01 6.80
C LEU A 34 1.43 6.45 6.16
N LEU A 35 0.28 6.82 6.72
CA LEU A 35 -1.02 6.37 6.26
C LEU A 35 -2.09 7.36 6.69
N THR A 36 -2.99 7.71 5.78
CA THR A 36 -4.21 8.44 6.15
C THR A 36 -5.41 7.75 5.52
N ARG A 37 -6.43 7.50 6.33
CA ARG A 37 -7.66 6.90 5.83
C ARG A 37 -8.52 7.91 5.11
N TYR A 38 -9.19 7.41 4.07
CA TYR A 38 -10.32 8.07 3.43
C TYR A 38 -10.00 9.47 2.90
N ARG A 39 -8.82 9.66 2.28
CA ARG A 39 -8.38 10.94 1.68
C ARG A 39 -9.52 11.65 0.96
N TRP A 40 -10.13 10.97 -0.01
CA TRP A 40 -11.19 11.54 -0.84
C TRP A 40 -12.44 11.94 -0.04
N ARG A 41 -12.81 11.19 1.00
CA ARG A 41 -13.94 11.57 1.87
C ARG A 41 -13.60 12.80 2.69
N ARG A 42 -12.37 12.91 3.19
CA ARG A 42 -11.89 14.10 3.91
C ARG A 42 -11.90 15.34 3.01
N GLU A 43 -11.33 15.21 1.81
CA GLU A 43 -11.29 16.28 0.81
C GLU A 43 -12.70 16.71 0.37
N ALA A 44 -13.64 15.76 0.28
CA ALA A 44 -15.05 16.03 -0.04
C ALA A 44 -15.91 16.46 1.16
N GLY A 45 -15.36 16.58 2.38
CA GLY A 45 -16.12 16.93 3.58
C GLY A 45 -17.18 15.90 3.98
N LEU A 46 -17.02 14.63 3.59
CA LEU A 46 -17.97 13.55 3.87
C LEU A 46 -17.71 12.93 5.25
N PRO A 47 -18.75 12.36 5.91
CA PRO A 47 -18.58 11.63 7.14
C PRO A 47 -17.57 10.48 7.00
N LEU A 48 -16.69 10.35 8.01
CA LEU A 48 -15.69 9.29 8.08
C LEU A 48 -16.29 8.04 8.70
N PRO A 49 -16.27 6.89 7.99
CA PRO A 49 -16.72 5.63 8.55
C PRO A 49 -15.90 5.24 9.79
N GLY A 50 -16.57 4.66 10.79
CA GLY A 50 -15.92 4.06 11.94
C GLY A 50 -15.64 4.99 13.12
N VAL A 51 -15.81 6.31 12.99
CA VAL A 51 -15.72 7.22 14.15
C VAL A 51 -16.98 7.08 15.01
N GLY A 52 -16.81 6.81 16.31
CA GLY A 52 -17.93 6.63 17.24
C GLY A 52 -18.41 7.94 17.88
N ASP A 53 -19.63 7.93 18.44
CA ASP A 53 -20.23 9.09 19.12
C ASP A 53 -19.69 9.30 20.55
N ASP A 54 -18.92 8.35 21.08
CA ASP A 54 -18.27 8.45 22.40
C ASP A 54 -17.22 9.58 22.37
N PRO A 55 -17.17 10.50 23.36
CA PRO A 55 -16.18 11.59 23.38
C PRO A 55 -14.73 11.12 23.27
N ARG A 56 -14.41 9.89 23.71
CA ARG A 56 -13.08 9.29 23.58
C ARG A 56 -12.67 9.02 22.14
N SER A 57 -13.60 9.01 21.17
CA SER A 57 -13.29 8.87 19.75
C SER A 57 -12.50 10.05 19.18
N ARG A 58 -12.46 11.17 19.90
CA ARG A 58 -11.79 12.43 19.52
C ARG A 58 -10.81 12.93 20.59
N ALA A 59 -10.65 12.19 21.69
CA ALA A 59 -9.72 12.55 22.75
C ALA A 59 -8.29 12.13 22.37
N PRO A 60 -7.22 12.82 22.83
CA PRO A 60 -5.86 12.40 22.53
C PRO A 60 -5.60 10.92 22.89
N ILE A 61 -4.89 10.20 22.02
CA ILE A 61 -4.42 8.85 22.31
C ILE A 61 -3.36 8.95 23.42
N SER A 62 -3.65 8.32 24.56
CA SER A 62 -2.83 8.35 25.77
C SER A 62 -2.93 7.01 26.50
N LEU A 63 -2.16 6.82 27.57
CA LEU A 63 -2.30 5.62 28.41
C LEU A 63 -3.73 5.43 28.94
N GLU A 64 -4.42 6.51 29.30
CA GLU A 64 -5.80 6.51 29.80
C GLU A 64 -6.82 6.08 28.72
N THR A 65 -6.65 6.57 27.49
CA THR A 65 -7.60 6.28 26.38
C THR A 65 -7.24 5.01 25.61
N SER A 66 -6.00 4.51 25.73
CA SER A 66 -5.47 3.40 24.92
C SER A 66 -6.30 2.12 24.99
N ALA A 67 -6.77 1.73 26.18
CA ALA A 67 -7.59 0.53 26.35
C ALA A 67 -8.93 0.63 25.60
N TRP A 68 -9.53 1.82 25.61
CA TRP A 68 -10.75 2.09 24.87
C TRP A 68 -10.51 2.07 23.36
N VAL A 69 -9.46 2.76 22.88
CA VAL A 69 -9.09 2.78 21.46
C VAL A 69 -8.84 1.36 20.94
N ARG A 70 -8.06 0.55 21.66
CA ARG A 70 -7.78 -0.86 21.29
C ARG A 70 -9.03 -1.73 21.27
N ARG A 71 -9.97 -1.50 22.19
CA ARG A 71 -11.19 -2.30 22.29
C ARG A 71 -12.19 -1.99 21.18
N TYR A 72 -12.33 -0.71 20.82
CA TYR A 72 -13.40 -0.28 19.93
C TYR A 72 -12.92 0.07 18.52
N GLY A 73 -11.67 0.52 18.35
CA GLY A 73 -11.14 0.92 17.04
C GLY A 73 -11.90 2.07 16.38
N LYS A 74 -12.69 2.83 17.16
CA LYS A 74 -13.59 3.88 16.67
C LYS A 74 -13.03 5.29 16.86
N HIS A 75 -11.71 5.42 16.78
CA HIS A 75 -10.99 6.66 17.03
C HIS A 75 -10.71 7.41 15.73
N ILE A 76 -10.85 8.74 15.73
CA ILE A 76 -10.67 9.57 14.52
C ILE A 76 -9.24 9.50 13.96
N ASP A 77 -8.27 9.31 14.85
CA ASP A 77 -6.85 9.15 14.51
C ASP A 77 -6.44 7.70 14.27
N GLU A 78 -7.32 6.70 14.39
CA GLU A 78 -6.96 5.29 14.20
C GLU A 78 -7.27 4.78 12.77
N PRO A 79 -6.30 4.20 12.05
CA PRO A 79 -4.85 4.12 12.27
C PRO A 79 -4.12 5.17 11.42
N ASN A 80 -4.49 6.46 11.51
CA ASN A 80 -3.76 7.50 10.77
C ASN A 80 -2.34 7.63 11.35
N LEU A 81 -1.35 7.44 10.49
CA LEU A 81 0.07 7.62 10.79
C LEU A 81 0.54 8.86 10.00
N THR A 82 0.51 10.02 10.63
CA THR A 82 0.74 11.32 9.96
C THR A 82 1.97 12.06 10.45
N ASP A 83 2.61 11.61 11.52
CA ASP A 83 3.80 12.24 12.08
C ASP A 83 5.07 11.58 11.52
N GLU A 84 5.70 12.25 10.55
CA GLU A 84 6.96 11.80 9.93
C GLU A 84 8.10 11.66 10.96
N ALA A 85 8.15 12.51 11.99
CA ALA A 85 9.19 12.41 13.01
C ALA A 85 9.00 11.16 13.89
N VAL A 86 7.75 10.77 14.18
CA VAL A 86 7.45 9.47 14.81
C VAL A 86 7.89 8.33 13.89
N ALA A 87 7.51 8.37 12.60
CA ALA A 87 7.86 7.34 11.63
C ALA A 87 9.38 7.13 11.54
N ILE A 88 10.17 8.22 11.46
CA ILE A 88 11.63 8.17 11.45
C ILE A 88 12.16 7.52 12.74
N ARG A 89 11.67 7.92 13.91
CA ARG A 89 12.14 7.38 15.20
C ARG A 89 11.86 5.89 15.34
N GLU A 90 10.66 5.44 14.96
CA GLU A 90 10.29 4.03 15.05
C GLU A 90 11.05 3.18 14.02
N ALA A 91 11.17 3.64 12.78
CA ALA A 91 11.95 2.97 11.75
C ALA A 91 13.46 2.92 12.10
N ALA A 92 14.01 3.96 12.74
CA ALA A 92 15.39 3.96 13.20
C ALA A 92 15.66 2.90 14.28
N ARG A 93 14.66 2.52 15.10
CA ARG A 93 14.81 1.40 16.06
C ARG A 93 14.97 0.08 15.34
N PHE A 94 14.20 -0.16 14.27
CA PHE A 94 14.38 -1.34 13.43
C PHE A 94 15.77 -1.37 12.80
N ALA A 95 16.23 -0.25 12.24
CA ALA A 95 17.59 -0.13 11.69
C ALA A 95 18.67 -0.44 12.74
N ALA A 96 18.53 0.10 13.95
CA ALA A 96 19.47 -0.11 15.06
C ALA A 96 19.55 -1.59 15.51
N LEU A 97 18.51 -2.38 15.28
CA LEU A 97 18.47 -3.82 15.55
C LEU A 97 18.96 -4.68 14.38
N GLY A 98 19.59 -4.07 13.37
CA GLY A 98 20.11 -4.74 12.17
C GLY A 98 19.11 -4.83 11.01
N GLY A 99 17.94 -4.20 11.14
CA GLY A 99 16.99 -4.03 10.05
C GLY A 99 17.60 -3.27 8.87
N ARG A 100 17.22 -3.66 7.65
CA ARG A 100 17.78 -3.09 6.41
C ARG A 100 16.72 -2.59 5.45
N THR A 101 15.61 -3.31 5.31
CA THR A 101 14.55 -2.96 4.35
C THR A 101 13.16 -2.93 4.98
N LEU A 102 12.37 -1.93 4.60
CA LEU A 102 10.94 -1.86 4.88
C LEU A 102 10.17 -1.83 3.56
N VAL A 103 9.12 -2.63 3.47
CA VAL A 103 8.12 -2.52 2.40
C VAL A 103 6.95 -1.71 2.96
N ASP A 104 6.82 -0.47 2.49
CA ASP A 104 5.67 0.37 2.79
C ASP A 104 4.52 0.00 1.84
N ALA A 105 3.52 -0.70 2.39
CA ALA A 105 2.37 -1.21 1.65
C ALA A 105 1.27 -0.15 1.45
N THR A 106 1.47 1.09 1.91
CA THR A 106 0.53 2.19 1.69
C THR A 106 0.47 2.49 0.19
N ASN A 107 -0.73 2.34 -0.36
CA ASN A 107 -1.02 2.59 -1.77
C ASN A 107 -1.76 3.94 -1.96
N VAL A 108 -2.23 4.22 -3.17
CA VAL A 108 -2.84 5.54 -3.49
C VAL A 108 -4.08 5.84 -2.64
N ASP A 109 -4.87 4.82 -2.30
CA ASP A 109 -6.12 4.99 -1.54
C ASP A 109 -5.87 5.16 -0.03
N LEU A 110 -4.71 4.69 0.44
CA LEU A 110 -4.22 4.85 1.81
C LEU A 110 -3.35 6.10 2.00
N THR A 111 -3.26 6.94 0.97
CA THR A 111 -2.59 8.23 0.99
C THR A 111 -1.06 8.13 1.11
N ARG A 112 -0.44 7.26 0.30
CA ARG A 112 1.02 7.20 0.21
C ARG A 112 1.65 8.57 -0.08
N ASP A 113 2.87 8.78 0.40
CA ASP A 113 3.63 10.02 0.20
C ASP A 113 5.07 9.70 -0.25
N PRO A 114 5.33 9.63 -1.57
CA PRO A 114 6.65 9.25 -2.08
C PRO A 114 7.79 10.18 -1.59
N PRO A 115 7.65 11.53 -1.63
CA PRO A 115 8.67 12.42 -1.06
C PRO A 115 8.97 12.19 0.42
N ALA A 116 7.96 11.90 1.25
CA ALA A 116 8.16 11.58 2.65
C ALA A 116 8.92 10.27 2.84
N LEU A 117 8.58 9.22 2.09
CA LEU A 117 9.32 7.96 2.12
C LEU A 117 10.81 8.15 1.76
N VAL A 118 11.13 9.04 0.83
CA VAL A 118 12.53 9.42 0.52
C VAL A 118 13.22 10.07 1.72
N ARG A 119 12.55 10.99 2.43
CA ARG A 119 13.10 11.62 3.63
C ARG A 119 13.33 10.61 4.74
N ILE A 120 12.37 9.71 4.97
CA ILE A 120 12.49 8.64 5.97
C ILE A 120 13.63 7.69 5.61
N ALA A 121 13.74 7.26 4.35
CA ALA A 121 14.83 6.38 3.89
C ALA A 121 16.20 7.03 4.15
N ARG A 122 16.36 8.30 3.80
CA ARG A 122 17.61 9.04 4.02
C ARG A 122 17.94 9.24 5.51
N ALA A 123 16.93 9.55 6.33
CA ALA A 123 17.12 9.79 7.76
C ALA A 123 17.48 8.51 8.53
N THR A 124 16.99 7.35 8.09
CA THR A 124 17.16 6.07 8.78
C THR A 124 18.26 5.19 8.17
N GLY A 125 18.65 5.44 6.92
CA GLY A 125 19.55 4.57 6.17
C GLY A 125 18.91 3.24 5.73
N LEU A 126 17.59 3.12 5.84
CA LEU A 126 16.83 1.95 5.40
C LEU A 126 16.55 2.01 3.89
N ASN A 127 16.52 0.83 3.28
CA ASN A 127 15.89 0.64 1.98
C ASN A 127 14.37 0.69 2.19
N ILE A 128 13.67 1.54 1.45
CA ILE A 128 12.20 1.62 1.53
C ILE A 128 11.62 1.27 0.17
N VAL A 129 10.81 0.21 0.10
CA VAL A 129 10.07 -0.22 -1.09
C VAL A 129 8.65 0.31 -0.98
N MET A 130 8.20 1.08 -1.97
CA MET A 130 6.87 1.71 -1.96
C MET A 130 5.83 0.89 -2.72
N GLY A 131 4.62 0.81 -2.16
CA GLY A 131 3.44 0.18 -2.74
C GLY A 131 2.78 0.91 -3.90
N ALA A 132 1.84 0.22 -4.55
CA ALA A 132 1.05 0.70 -5.69
C ALA A 132 -0.32 0.04 -5.74
N GLY A 133 -1.20 0.55 -6.61
CA GLY A 133 -2.55 0.00 -6.81
C GLY A 133 -3.55 0.51 -5.77
N HIS A 134 -4.66 -0.21 -5.64
CA HIS A 134 -5.85 0.24 -4.90
C HIS A 134 -6.23 -0.70 -3.77
N TYR A 135 -6.74 -0.12 -2.70
CA TYR A 135 -7.13 -0.81 -1.49
C TYR A 135 -8.58 -1.32 -1.57
N LEU A 136 -9.29 -1.35 -0.43
CA LEU A 136 -10.68 -1.80 -0.32
C LEU A 136 -11.64 -0.81 -0.98
N GLY A 137 -12.80 -1.29 -1.40
CA GLY A 137 -13.83 -0.49 -2.07
C GLY A 137 -14.27 0.74 -1.27
N SER A 138 -14.26 0.65 0.06
CA SER A 138 -14.59 1.78 0.95
C SER A 138 -13.57 2.94 0.92
N TYR A 139 -12.39 2.74 0.33
CA TYR A 139 -11.31 3.72 0.18
C TYR A 139 -11.13 4.22 -1.26
N HIS A 140 -11.73 3.54 -2.24
CA HIS A 140 -11.62 3.92 -3.65
C HIS A 140 -12.09 5.37 -3.88
N PRO A 141 -11.48 6.07 -4.85
CA PRO A 141 -11.94 7.40 -5.25
C PRO A 141 -13.35 7.35 -5.84
N LEU A 142 -14.04 8.50 -5.83
CA LEU A 142 -15.42 8.62 -6.30
C LEU A 142 -15.63 8.25 -7.77
N ASP A 143 -14.56 8.32 -8.59
CA ASP A 143 -14.58 7.98 -10.00
C ASP A 143 -14.20 6.52 -10.29
N MET A 144 -13.97 5.67 -9.27
CA MET A 144 -13.54 4.29 -9.48
C MET A 144 -14.53 3.50 -10.36
N ASP A 145 -15.83 3.74 -10.24
CA ASP A 145 -16.87 3.08 -11.06
C ASP A 145 -16.67 3.31 -12.56
N THR A 146 -16.19 4.50 -12.95
CA THR A 146 -16.02 4.88 -14.36
C THR A 146 -14.64 4.54 -14.91
N ARG A 147 -13.65 4.26 -14.04
CA ARG A 147 -12.32 3.78 -14.46
C ARG A 147 -12.42 2.38 -15.05
N SER A 148 -11.84 2.19 -16.23
CA SER A 148 -11.71 0.87 -16.86
C SER A 148 -10.58 0.06 -16.21
N GLU A 149 -10.60 -1.26 -16.36
CA GLU A 149 -9.50 -2.13 -15.91
C GLU A 149 -8.16 -1.74 -16.57
N ASP A 150 -8.17 -1.42 -17.88
CA ASP A 150 -6.97 -1.00 -18.60
C ASP A 150 -6.38 0.31 -18.05
N HIS A 151 -7.24 1.23 -17.62
CA HIS A 151 -6.79 2.46 -16.96
C HIS A 151 -6.03 2.13 -15.65
N LEU A 152 -6.57 1.21 -14.83
CA LEU A 152 -5.91 0.79 -13.59
C LEU A 152 -4.59 0.05 -13.85
N VAL A 153 -4.53 -0.79 -14.90
CA VAL A 153 -3.28 -1.44 -15.34
C VAL A 153 -2.23 -0.39 -15.70
N ASP A 154 -2.60 0.62 -16.49
CA ASP A 154 -1.71 1.69 -16.92
C ASP A 154 -1.29 2.61 -15.76
N GLU A 155 -2.14 2.82 -14.76
CA GLU A 155 -1.83 3.53 -13.53
C GLU A 155 -0.74 2.81 -12.74
N ILE A 156 -0.96 1.52 -12.40
CA ILE A 156 0.03 0.70 -11.66
C ILE A 156 1.34 0.59 -12.45
N ARG A 157 1.28 0.40 -13.77
CA ARG A 157 2.48 0.36 -14.62
C ARG A 157 3.25 1.68 -14.55
N ARG A 158 2.58 2.84 -14.55
CA ARG A 158 3.23 4.15 -14.48
C ARG A 158 3.94 4.35 -13.14
N ASP A 159 3.30 3.99 -12.04
CA ASP A 159 3.90 4.05 -10.70
C ASP A 159 5.23 3.28 -10.66
N ILE A 160 5.26 2.11 -11.27
CA ILE A 160 6.45 1.25 -11.32
C ILE A 160 7.50 1.80 -12.27
N THR A 161 7.11 2.25 -13.47
CA THR A 161 8.07 2.50 -14.56
C THR A 161 8.52 3.95 -14.67
N ARG A 162 7.70 4.91 -14.24
CA ARG A 162 7.92 6.35 -14.44
C ARG A 162 7.94 7.14 -13.14
N GLY A 163 7.08 6.77 -12.20
CA GLY A 163 6.97 7.42 -10.89
C GLY A 163 5.51 7.58 -10.46
N ALA A 164 5.32 7.73 -9.15
CA ALA A 164 4.03 7.81 -8.49
C ALA A 164 3.68 9.26 -8.11
N ASP A 165 2.38 9.58 -8.13
CA ASP A 165 1.78 10.79 -7.55
C ASP A 165 2.44 12.11 -7.99
N GLY A 166 2.78 12.20 -9.28
CA GLY A 166 3.41 13.40 -9.87
C GLY A 166 4.91 13.53 -9.57
N SER A 167 5.52 12.56 -8.89
CA SER A 167 6.95 12.48 -8.63
C SER A 167 7.67 11.54 -9.61
N GLN A 168 9.01 11.51 -9.56
CA GLN A 168 9.84 10.53 -10.26
C GLN A 168 10.14 9.29 -9.39
N ILE A 169 9.55 9.19 -8.20
CA ILE A 169 9.79 8.11 -7.24
C ILE A 169 8.89 6.94 -7.61
N ARG A 170 9.49 5.78 -7.84
CA ARG A 170 8.82 4.63 -8.43
C ARG A 170 8.46 3.59 -7.37
N SER A 171 7.32 2.94 -7.52
CA SER A 171 6.91 1.82 -6.68
C SER A 171 7.70 0.56 -7.00
N GLY A 172 7.95 -0.27 -5.98
CA GLY A 172 8.67 -1.53 -6.11
C GLY A 172 7.85 -2.78 -5.80
N ILE A 173 6.60 -2.61 -5.37
CA ILE A 173 5.63 -3.69 -5.16
C ILE A 173 4.23 -3.23 -5.58
N ILE A 174 3.44 -4.14 -6.14
CA ILE A 174 2.02 -3.91 -6.46
C ILE A 174 1.20 -4.34 -5.26
N GLY A 175 0.69 -3.38 -4.51
CA GLY A 175 -0.13 -3.61 -3.34
C GLY A 175 0.12 -2.61 -2.21
N GLU A 176 -0.57 -2.76 -1.09
CA GLU A 176 -1.50 -3.86 -0.81
C GLU A 176 -2.82 -3.79 -1.61
N ILE A 177 -3.20 -4.83 -2.34
CA ILE A 177 -4.44 -4.83 -3.14
C ILE A 177 -5.61 -5.31 -2.30
N GLY A 178 -6.53 -4.40 -1.96
CA GLY A 178 -7.64 -4.66 -1.06
C GLY A 178 -8.77 -5.45 -1.69
N VAL A 179 -9.21 -6.51 -1.00
CA VAL A 179 -10.48 -7.18 -1.28
C VAL A 179 -11.29 -7.45 -0.02
N GLU A 180 -12.59 -7.17 -0.06
CA GLU A 180 -13.52 -7.50 1.02
C GLU A 180 -14.17 -8.89 0.79
N HIS A 181 -14.97 -9.34 1.77
CA HIS A 181 -15.80 -10.52 1.63
C HIS A 181 -17.25 -10.19 2.01
N PRO A 182 -18.21 -10.25 1.07
CA PRO A 182 -18.05 -10.57 -0.36
C PRO A 182 -17.27 -9.49 -1.14
N MET A 183 -16.50 -9.91 -2.15
CA MET A 183 -15.70 -9.00 -2.98
C MET A 183 -16.60 -8.16 -3.89
N THR A 184 -16.36 -6.86 -3.94
CA THR A 184 -17.11 -5.95 -4.81
C THR A 184 -16.66 -6.04 -6.28
N GLY A 185 -17.46 -5.49 -7.20
CA GLY A 185 -17.08 -5.41 -8.62
C GLY A 185 -15.80 -4.61 -8.85
N ASN A 186 -15.63 -3.49 -8.15
CA ASN A 186 -14.42 -2.67 -8.26
C ASN A 186 -13.19 -3.31 -7.64
N GLU A 187 -13.33 -4.03 -6.52
CA GLU A 187 -12.22 -4.80 -5.94
C GLU A 187 -11.76 -5.92 -6.88
N ARG A 188 -12.70 -6.63 -7.51
CA ARG A 188 -12.37 -7.63 -8.55
C ARG A 188 -11.66 -7.00 -9.74
N LYS A 189 -12.13 -5.85 -10.22
CA LYS A 189 -11.52 -5.07 -11.31
C LYS A 189 -10.10 -4.63 -10.94
N SER A 190 -9.91 -4.10 -9.73
CA SER A 190 -8.62 -3.70 -9.18
C SER A 190 -7.64 -4.88 -9.11
N LEU A 191 -8.07 -6.02 -8.57
CA LEU A 191 -7.22 -7.20 -8.44
C LEU A 191 -6.82 -7.80 -9.80
N ARG A 192 -7.74 -7.84 -10.77
CA ARG A 192 -7.41 -8.23 -12.15
C ARG A 192 -6.40 -7.28 -12.79
N ALA A 193 -6.58 -5.97 -12.61
CA ALA A 193 -5.63 -4.97 -13.09
C ALA A 193 -4.25 -5.15 -12.46
N ALA A 194 -4.19 -5.41 -11.15
CA ALA A 194 -2.94 -5.70 -10.43
C ALA A 194 -2.23 -6.94 -10.98
N GLY A 195 -2.95 -8.06 -11.20
CA GLY A 195 -2.37 -9.27 -11.79
C GLY A 195 -1.85 -9.06 -13.21
N ARG A 196 -2.57 -8.29 -14.03
CA ARG A 196 -2.09 -7.91 -15.38
C ARG A 196 -0.85 -7.00 -15.31
N ALA A 197 -0.83 -6.02 -14.43
CA ALA A 197 0.32 -5.13 -14.23
C ALA A 197 1.55 -5.88 -13.69
N GLN A 198 1.34 -6.85 -12.80
CA GLN A 198 2.39 -7.74 -12.28
C GLN A 198 3.10 -8.46 -13.42
N ARG A 199 2.33 -9.06 -14.34
CA ARG A 199 2.87 -9.73 -15.53
C ARG A 199 3.62 -8.77 -16.45
N LEU A 200 3.06 -7.58 -16.69
CA LEU A 200 3.64 -6.59 -17.60
C LEU A 200 4.94 -5.98 -17.08
N THR A 201 5.11 -5.90 -15.76
CA THR A 201 6.23 -5.20 -15.14
C THR A 201 7.20 -6.13 -14.44
N ASN A 202 6.86 -7.41 -14.27
CA ASN A 202 7.63 -8.34 -13.48
C ASN A 202 7.90 -7.80 -12.06
N THR A 203 6.89 -7.15 -11.45
CA THR A 203 6.93 -6.60 -10.08
C THR A 203 6.18 -7.55 -9.15
N PRO A 204 6.61 -7.80 -7.89
CA PRO A 204 5.84 -8.62 -6.95
C PRO A 204 4.47 -8.01 -6.65
N LEU A 205 3.49 -8.87 -6.30
CA LEU A 205 2.13 -8.50 -5.92
C LEU A 205 1.89 -8.86 -4.46
N LEU A 206 1.26 -7.95 -3.72
CA LEU A 206 0.84 -8.12 -2.33
C LEU A 206 -0.69 -7.94 -2.25
N GLY A 207 -1.39 -8.99 -1.87
CA GLY A 207 -2.84 -8.97 -1.66
C GLY A 207 -3.22 -8.69 -0.21
N HIS A 208 -4.35 -8.00 -0.01
CA HIS A 208 -5.03 -7.86 1.27
C HIS A 208 -6.34 -8.64 1.22
N PRO A 209 -6.34 -9.95 1.55
CA PRO A 209 -7.57 -10.71 1.62
C PRO A 209 -8.38 -10.31 2.85
N ALA A 210 -9.71 -10.39 2.73
CA ALA A 210 -10.60 -10.24 3.86
C ALA A 210 -10.34 -11.30 4.93
N ARG A 211 -10.81 -11.04 6.16
CA ARG A 211 -10.79 -11.97 7.29
C ARG A 211 -11.82 -13.09 7.13
N HIS A 212 -11.75 -13.81 6.01
CA HIS A 212 -12.62 -14.93 5.66
C HIS A 212 -11.78 -16.07 5.06
N PRO A 213 -11.99 -17.35 5.46
CA PRO A 213 -11.13 -18.47 5.03
C PRO A 213 -11.00 -18.65 3.52
N GLN A 214 -12.04 -18.30 2.76
CA GLN A 214 -12.03 -18.40 1.28
C GLN A 214 -11.37 -17.20 0.59
N SER A 215 -11.16 -16.08 1.29
CA SER A 215 -10.71 -14.86 0.63
C SER A 215 -9.31 -14.97 0.02
N PRO A 216 -8.30 -15.58 0.66
CA PRO A 216 -6.99 -15.77 0.04
C PRO A 216 -7.04 -16.63 -1.24
N PHE A 217 -7.85 -17.68 -1.25
CA PHE A 217 -8.00 -18.55 -2.44
C PHE A 217 -8.65 -17.81 -3.61
N ASN A 218 -9.67 -17.00 -3.34
CA ASN A 218 -10.28 -16.14 -4.35
C ASN A 218 -9.27 -15.14 -4.94
N VAL A 219 -8.36 -14.61 -4.12
CA VAL A 219 -7.28 -13.73 -4.60
C VAL A 219 -6.36 -14.48 -5.55
N VAL A 220 -5.88 -15.67 -5.15
CA VAL A 220 -5.02 -16.54 -5.95
C VAL A 220 -5.67 -16.88 -7.29
N ASP A 221 -6.95 -17.26 -7.30
CA ASP A 221 -7.66 -17.63 -8.52
C ASP A 221 -7.76 -16.45 -9.49
N ILE A 222 -8.13 -15.26 -9.00
CA ILE A 222 -8.25 -14.05 -9.84
C ILE A 222 -6.89 -13.60 -10.39
N VAL A 223 -5.84 -13.65 -9.57
CA VAL A 223 -4.48 -13.30 -10.03
C VAL A 223 -4.03 -14.27 -11.12
N ARG A 224 -4.27 -15.58 -10.94
CA ARG A 224 -3.97 -16.61 -11.96
C ARG A 224 -4.77 -16.37 -13.25
N GLU A 225 -6.06 -16.09 -13.16
CA GLU A 225 -6.92 -15.79 -14.32
C GLU A 225 -6.45 -14.54 -15.07
N ALA A 226 -5.96 -13.53 -14.36
CA ALA A 226 -5.36 -12.32 -14.93
C ALA A 226 -3.97 -12.58 -15.57
N GLY A 227 -3.43 -13.79 -15.43
CA GLY A 227 -2.12 -14.19 -15.93
C GLY A 227 -0.95 -13.75 -15.06
N GLY A 228 -1.22 -13.41 -13.79
CA GLY A 228 -0.18 -13.12 -12.80
C GLY A 228 0.64 -14.35 -12.40
N ASP A 229 1.82 -14.10 -11.84
CA ASP A 229 2.74 -15.10 -11.34
C ASP A 229 2.53 -15.34 -9.84
N LEU A 230 2.00 -16.52 -9.50
CA LEU A 230 1.71 -16.90 -8.12
C LEU A 230 2.98 -17.10 -7.28
N SER A 231 4.14 -17.38 -7.90
CA SER A 231 5.41 -17.46 -7.17
C SER A 231 5.92 -16.10 -6.68
N ARG A 232 5.29 -15.02 -7.14
CA ARG A 232 5.61 -13.63 -6.81
C ARG A 232 4.40 -12.88 -6.27
N THR A 233 3.44 -13.63 -5.73
CA THR A 233 2.22 -13.13 -5.08
C THR A 233 2.27 -13.48 -3.61
N VAL A 234 2.09 -12.48 -2.76
CA VAL A 234 2.04 -12.58 -1.30
C VAL A 234 0.61 -12.33 -0.83
#